data_AF-A0A6B2DFW2-F1
#
_entry.id   AF-A0A6B2DFW2-F1
#
_cell.length_a   1.000
_cell.length_b   1.000
_cell.length_c   1.000
_cell.angle_alpha   90.00
_cell.angle_beta   90.00
_cell.angle_gamma   90.00
#
_symmetry.space_group_name_H-M   'P 1'
#
loop_
_entity.id
_entity.type
_entity.pdbx_description
1 polymer ?
#
loop_
_entity_poly.entity_id
_entity_poly.type
_entity_poly.pdbx_seq_one_letter_code
_entity_poly.pdbx_strand_id
1 'polypeptide(L)' 'ASTAELARRTGLSAGAVSQHLGALKAAGLVSGHRAGRHVLYARTRAAEVLVGGVPEVDC' A
#
# COMPACT_ATOMS: atom_id res chain seq x y z
N ALA A 1 -1.58 2.21 -5.58
CA ALA A 1 -2.95 2.79 -5.51
C ALA A 1 -2.96 3.99 -4.57
N SER A 2 -3.83 5.00 -4.78
CA SER A 2 -3.95 6.14 -3.85
C SER A 2 -4.90 5.83 -2.69
N THR A 3 -4.83 6.61 -1.59
CA THR A 3 -5.76 6.47 -0.46
C THR A 3 -7.23 6.61 -0.88
N ALA A 4 -7.54 7.56 -1.77
CA ALA A 4 -8.89 7.75 -2.28
C ALA A 4 -9.37 6.56 -3.13
N GLU A 5 -8.49 5.98 -3.93
CA GLU A 5 -8.80 4.78 -4.71
C GLU A 5 -9.04 3.57 -3.81
N LEU A 6 -8.21 3.40 -2.78
CA LEU A 6 -8.34 2.33 -1.80
C LEU A 6 -9.63 2.46 -0.98
N ALA A 7 -9.98 3.68 -0.54
CA ALA A 7 -11.23 3.96 0.16
C ALA A 7 -12.46 3.56 -0.65
N ARG A 8 -12.48 3.88 -1.96
CA ARG A 8 -13.55 3.44 -2.86
C ARG A 8 -13.63 1.93 -2.99
N ARG A 9 -12.49 1.25 -3.13
CA ARG A 9 -12.44 -0.21 -3.33
C ARG A 9 -12.83 -1.01 -2.08
N THR A 10 -12.50 -0.51 -0.90
CA THR A 10 -12.77 -1.22 0.37
C THR A 10 -14.06 -0.77 1.06
N GLY A 11 -14.67 0.33 0.61
CA GLY A 11 -15.82 0.94 1.28
C GLY A 11 -15.47 1.65 2.60
N LEU A 12 -14.18 1.74 2.95
CA LEU A 12 -13.72 2.44 4.15
C LEU A 12 -13.59 3.94 3.93
N SER A 13 -13.68 4.72 5.01
CA SER A 13 -13.39 6.15 4.95
C SER A 13 -11.92 6.40 4.60
N ALA A 14 -11.62 7.54 3.97
CA ALA A 14 -10.25 7.92 3.64
C ALA A 14 -9.34 8.04 4.89
N GLY A 15 -9.91 8.44 6.03
CA GLY A 15 -9.23 8.49 7.32
C GLY A 15 -8.86 7.08 7.81
N ALA A 16 -9.80 6.14 7.77
CA ALA A 16 -9.55 4.75 8.12
C ALA A 16 -8.46 4.14 7.22
N VAL A 17 -8.57 4.30 5.89
CA VAL A 17 -7.54 3.81 4.95
C VAL A 17 -6.17 4.43 5.24
N SER A 18 -6.10 5.74 5.51
CA SER A 18 -4.84 6.40 5.87
C SER A 18 -4.21 5.83 7.13
N GLN A 19 -5.03 5.50 8.14
CA GLN A 19 -4.57 4.90 9.38
C GLN A 19 -3.98 3.50 9.15
N HIS A 20 -4.65 2.65 8.37
CA HIS A 20 -4.12 1.33 7.99
C HIS A 20 -2.82 1.45 7.18
N LEU A 21 -2.78 2.37 6.21
CA LEU A 21 -1.56 2.61 5.42
C LEU A 21 -0.40 3.14 6.28
N GLY A 22 -0.70 3.92 7.32
CA GLY A 22 0.29 4.35 8.32
C GLY A 22 0.89 3.18 9.07
N ALA A 23 0.04 2.28 9.60
CA ALA A 23 0.48 1.07 10.29
C ALA A 23 1.30 0.14 9.37
N LEU A 24 0.82 -0.12 8.16
CA LEU A 24 1.53 -0.94 7.17
C LEU A 24 2.87 -0.32 6.76
N LYS A 25 2.94 1.01 6.63
CA LYS A 25 4.17 1.72 6.30
C LYS A 25 5.17 1.65 7.45
N ALA A 26 4.72 1.81 8.70
CA ALA A 26 5.55 1.67 9.89
C ALA A 26 6.11 0.25 10.01
N ALA A 27 5.35 -0.77 9.61
CA ALA A 27 5.79 -2.16 9.55
C ALA A 27 6.69 -2.48 8.33
N GLY A 28 6.97 -1.53 7.44
CA GLY A 28 7.77 -1.76 6.23
C GLY A 28 7.07 -2.60 5.15
N LEU A 29 5.75 -2.78 5.24
CA LEU A 29 4.96 -3.61 4.32
C LEU A 29 4.49 -2.83 3.08
N VAL A 30 4.38 -1.50 3.17
CA VAL A 30 4.07 -0.65 2.02
C VAL A 30 5.03 0.51 1.90
N SER A 31 5.33 0.91 0.68
CA SER A 31 6.04 2.15 0.36
C SER A 31 5.06 3.17 -0.24
N GLY A 32 5.31 4.45 0.03
CA GLY A 32 4.54 5.55 -0.53
C GLY A 32 5.39 6.33 -1.52
N HIS A 33 4.91 6.48 -2.75
CA HIS A 33 5.54 7.27 -3.80
C HIS A 33 4.62 8.43 -4.20
N ARG A 34 5.15 9.64 -4.28
CA ARG A 34 4.38 10.81 -4.70
C ARG A 34 4.32 10.85 -6.24
N ALA A 35 3.12 10.71 -6.78
CA ALA A 35 2.81 10.87 -8.21
C ALA A 35 1.91 12.10 -8.39
N GLY A 36 2.55 13.26 -8.63
CA GLY A 36 1.87 14.54 -8.74
C GLY A 36 1.10 14.91 -7.47
N ARG A 37 -0.23 15.05 -7.59
CA ARG A 37 -1.14 15.41 -6.48
C ARG A 37 -1.49 14.24 -5.56
N HIS A 38 -1.11 13.01 -5.90
CA HIS A 38 -1.47 11.82 -5.16
C HIS A 38 -0.24 11.13 -4.58
N VAL A 39 -0.42 10.47 -3.43
CA VAL A 39 0.52 9.46 -2.94
C VAL A 39 -0.02 8.11 -3.35
N LEU A 40 0.80 7.35 -4.07
CA LEU A 40 0.54 5.98 -4.45
C LEU A 40 1.26 5.06 -3.49
N TYR A 41 0.54 4.08 -2.98
CA TYR A 41 1.08 3.01 -2.15
C TYR A 41 1.28 1.75 -2.98
N ALA A 42 2.43 1.12 -2.79
CA ALA A 42 2.79 -0.17 -3.35
C ALA A 42 3.22 -1.11 -2.22
N ARG A 43 2.99 -2.42 -2.39
CA ARG A 43 3.50 -3.43 -1.46
C ARG A 43 5.02 -3.52 -1.63
N THR A 44 5.73 -3.70 -0.52
CA THR A 44 7.16 -4.00 -0.54
C THR A 44 7.39 -5.48 -0.78
N ARG A 45 8.64 -5.86 -1.06
CA ARG A 45 9.04 -7.27 -1.15
C ARG A 45 8.65 -8.06 0.11
N ALA A 46 8.79 -7.47 1.29
CA ALA A 46 8.42 -8.12 2.54
C ALA A 46 6.90 -8.41 2.61
N ALA A 47 6.07 -7.47 2.15
CA ALA A 47 4.63 -7.69 2.08
C ALA A 47 4.24 -8.73 1.03
N GLU A 48 4.89 -8.76 -0.13
CA GLU A 48 4.65 -9.79 -1.15
C GLU A 48 4.90 -11.19 -0.56
N VAL A 49 6.06 -11.40 0.09
CA VAL A 49 6.37 -12.67 0.77
C VAL A 49 5.30 -13.02 1.83
N LEU A 50 4.85 -12.04 2.61
CA LEU A 50 3.84 -12.26 3.66
C LEU A 50 2.49 -12.69 3.09
N VAL A 51 2.06 -12.13 1.95
CA VAL A 51 0.80 -12.50 1.31
C VAL A 51 0.90 -13.77 0.46
N GLY A 52 2.04 -14.46 0.49
CA GLY A 52 2.30 -15.64 -0.34
C GLY A 52 2.60 -15.32 -1.80
N GLY A 53 2.77 -14.04 -2.14
CA GLY A 53 3.30 -13.61 -3.42
C GLY A 53 4.82 -13.74 -3.36
N VAL A 54 5.37 -14.87 -3.77
CA VAL A 54 6.78 -14.88 -4.19
C VAL A 54 6.87 -13.88 -5.34
N PRO A 55 7.65 -12.77 -5.21
CA PRO A 55 7.95 -12.00 -6.39
C PRO A 55 8.70 -12.94 -7.33
N GLU A 56 8.20 -13.11 -8.56
CA GLU A 56 9.05 -13.59 -9.64
C GLU A 56 10.26 -12.68 -9.65
N VAL A 57 11.38 -13.26 -9.20
CA VAL A 57 12.69 -12.63 -9.18
C VAL A 57 13.24 -12.72 -10.59
N ASP A 58 12.83 -11.79 -11.45
CA ASP A 58 13.49 -11.62 -12.73
C ASP A 58 14.64 -10.62 -12.59
N CYS A 59 15.85 -11.20 -12.62
CA CYS A 59 17.19 -10.67 -12.92
C CYS A 59 17.69 -9.43 -12.18
#